data_AF-A0A924BKF1-F1
#
_entry.id   AF-A0A924BKF1-F1
#
_cell.length_a   1.000
_cell.length_b   1.000
_cell.length_c   1.000
_cell.angle_alpha   90.00
_cell.angle_beta   90.00
_cell.angle_gamma   90.00
#
_symmetry.space_group_name_H-M   'P 1'
#
loop_
_entity.id
_entity.type
_entity.pdbx_description
1 polymer ?
#
loop_
_entity_poly.entity_id
_entity_poly.type
_entity_poly.pdbx_seq_one_letter_code
_entity_poly.pdbx_strand_id
1 'polypeptide(L)'
;MTKAAPGPVARFCAGAVLALCLFGGAAAQESGGSGGGKPPVVAPDGGIHFDTTGALVRPQGQTQVVPPQSGLTEDEEPPVSGGFAPQNGGAAGGASANSGGGNSGALDYAGWERMAVRAENATQNRNATNIELDRIRSQLVDWREALQGAQSANAARITILRQQIDALGPAPADGVTEVDEIARRRQALSDQLVRLQAPGIAADEAYRRADGLVGEIDRALRERQADELLKLWPNPLYPGNWPEALGAVTLTASTLATETIAKTQDGSSRRALADNLLLILPLLVLSFVILWRGRWWMHRLVEMLRGPSSKRARRLWDFVASLGLIIVPSLGVIALAQALTLSHMFGRVGMEIAGNLGPIGVTLFAAVWLGNRAFPPGDTETGILSLSQDKRAQGRFLASSFGLLLAIARLRRVAMDPLQISDAATSVLSLPIILVAAVILLRMGQLIQIAAGEDTGDRGSLYRQRLISWIGKAAVVIGLVGPVLAAVG
;
A
#
# COMPACT_ATOMS: atom_id res chain seq x y z
N MET A 1 -36.06 18.94 8.47
CA MET A 1 -34.70 18.71 9.02
C MET A 1 -33.77 18.35 7.88
N THR A 2 -33.12 19.35 7.30
CA THR A 2 -32.28 19.24 6.10
C THR A 2 -30.84 18.90 6.50
N LYS A 3 -30.35 17.75 6.02
CA LYS A 3 -29.01 17.23 6.26
C LYS A 3 -27.97 18.15 5.60
N ALA A 4 -27.19 18.88 6.39
CA ALA A 4 -26.19 19.82 5.91
C ALA A 4 -25.08 19.07 5.13
N ALA A 5 -24.76 19.55 3.93
CA ALA A 5 -23.69 19.00 3.10
C ALA A 5 -22.31 19.29 3.74
N PRO A 6 -21.34 18.37 3.62
CA PRO A 6 -20.01 18.57 4.21
C PRO A 6 -19.28 19.76 3.57
N GLY A 7 -18.65 20.56 4.42
CA GLY A 7 -17.91 21.76 4.04
C GLY A 7 -16.72 21.48 3.11
N PRO A 8 -16.22 22.49 2.39
CA PRO A 8 -15.19 22.35 1.36
C PRO A 8 -13.89 21.72 1.87
N VAL A 9 -13.58 21.83 3.18
CA VAL A 9 -12.39 21.24 3.82
C VAL A 9 -12.52 19.72 3.98
N ALA A 10 -13.69 19.21 4.37
CA ALA A 10 -13.92 17.77 4.48
C ALA A 10 -13.84 17.08 3.12
N ARG A 11 -14.26 17.78 2.05
CA ARG A 11 -14.13 17.30 0.66
C ARG A 11 -12.69 17.36 0.14
N PHE A 12 -11.89 18.30 0.63
CA PHE A 12 -10.46 18.42 0.32
C PHE A 12 -9.63 17.33 0.99
N CYS A 13 -9.86 17.06 2.28
CA CYS A 13 -9.20 15.95 2.98
C CYS A 13 -9.62 14.59 2.41
N ALA A 14 -10.92 14.40 2.12
CA ALA A 14 -11.39 13.18 1.46
C ALA A 14 -10.78 13.02 0.05
N GLY A 15 -10.68 14.08 -0.75
CA GLY A 15 -10.07 14.03 -2.07
C GLY A 15 -8.55 13.79 -2.06
N ALA A 16 -7.83 14.36 -1.10
CA ALA A 16 -6.39 14.14 -0.93
C ALA A 16 -6.07 12.72 -0.46
N VAL A 17 -6.87 12.19 0.48
CA VAL A 17 -6.75 10.80 0.95
C VAL A 17 -7.15 9.82 -0.16
N LEU A 18 -8.23 10.07 -0.90
CA LEU A 18 -8.64 9.22 -2.02
C LEU A 18 -7.59 9.23 -3.15
N ALA A 19 -6.96 10.37 -3.43
CA ALA A 19 -5.90 10.47 -4.44
C ALA A 19 -4.61 9.76 -4.00
N LEU A 20 -4.22 9.84 -2.72
CA LEU A 20 -3.10 9.07 -2.18
C LEU A 20 -3.38 7.56 -2.15
N CYS A 21 -4.61 7.15 -1.81
CA CYS A 21 -5.00 5.74 -1.79
C CYS A 21 -5.14 5.14 -3.20
N LEU A 22 -5.67 5.88 -4.18
CA LEU A 22 -5.82 5.40 -5.56
C LEU A 22 -4.46 5.28 -6.28
N PHE A 23 -3.52 6.18 -6.02
CA PHE A 23 -2.17 6.10 -6.59
C PHE A 23 -1.25 5.12 -5.83
N GLY A 24 -1.44 4.92 -4.52
CA GLY A 24 -0.74 3.90 -3.74
C GLY A 24 -1.19 2.48 -4.06
N GLY A 25 -2.49 2.26 -4.31
CA GLY A 25 -3.06 0.95 -4.61
C GLY A 25 -2.68 0.40 -5.99
N ALA A 26 -2.54 1.27 -7.00
CA ALA A 26 -2.19 0.83 -8.36
C ALA A 26 -0.73 0.36 -8.50
N ALA A 27 0.18 0.78 -7.62
CA ALA A 27 1.58 0.36 -7.64
C ALA A 27 1.84 -1.01 -6.96
N ALA A 28 0.85 -1.55 -6.23
CA ALA A 28 1.00 -2.81 -5.49
C ALA A 28 0.57 -4.06 -6.28
N GLN A 29 0.00 -3.89 -7.50
CA GLN A 29 -0.66 -4.99 -8.20
C GLN A 29 0.15 -5.65 -9.34
N GLU A 30 1.39 -5.22 -9.62
CA GLU A 30 2.20 -5.78 -10.72
C GLU A 30 3.55 -6.41 -10.33
N SER A 31 3.77 -6.78 -9.06
CA SER A 31 4.97 -7.57 -8.67
C SER A 31 4.65 -9.04 -8.33
N GLY A 32 3.72 -9.65 -9.07
CA GLY A 32 3.47 -11.09 -9.02
C GLY A 32 4.22 -11.81 -10.14
N GLY A 33 5.43 -12.33 -9.89
CA GLY A 33 6.12 -13.13 -10.89
C GLY A 33 7.49 -13.67 -10.48
N SER A 34 7.53 -15.00 -10.32
CA SER A 34 8.70 -15.90 -10.34
C SER A 34 9.50 -16.06 -9.03
N GLY A 35 9.08 -17.05 -8.25
CA GLY A 35 9.86 -17.64 -7.17
C GLY A 35 11.09 -18.39 -7.72
N GLY A 36 12.26 -17.78 -7.56
CA GLY A 36 13.54 -18.49 -7.60
C GLY A 36 13.83 -19.07 -6.22
N GLY A 37 13.65 -20.39 -6.05
CA GLY A 37 14.01 -21.10 -4.84
C GLY A 37 15.49 -20.93 -4.51
N LYS A 38 15.79 -20.40 -3.32
CA LYS A 38 17.11 -20.45 -2.72
C LYS A 38 17.36 -21.90 -2.25
N PRO A 39 18.49 -22.55 -2.57
CA PRO A 39 18.82 -23.84 -1.96
C PRO A 39 19.18 -23.65 -0.48
N PRO A 40 18.98 -24.67 0.37
CA PRO A 40 19.29 -24.57 1.79
C PRO A 40 20.81 -24.49 2.01
N VAL A 41 21.20 -23.61 2.92
CA VAL A 41 22.55 -23.55 3.50
C VAL A 41 22.74 -24.80 4.36
N VAL A 42 23.61 -25.70 3.91
CA VAL A 42 24.07 -26.87 4.67
C VAL A 42 25.31 -26.45 5.47
N ALA A 43 25.25 -26.63 6.80
CA ALA A 43 26.42 -26.53 7.67
C ALA A 43 27.40 -27.69 7.37
N PRO A 44 28.72 -27.51 7.49
CA PRO A 44 29.68 -28.49 7.04
C PRO A 44 29.95 -29.50 8.14
N ASP A 45 29.43 -30.72 8.03
CA ASP A 45 29.93 -31.89 8.77
C ASP A 45 29.62 -33.16 7.97
N GLY A 46 30.65 -33.76 7.36
CA GLY A 46 30.53 -35.01 6.58
C GLY A 46 31.74 -35.27 5.70
N GLY A 47 32.78 -35.88 6.28
CA GLY A 47 34.03 -36.22 5.60
C GLY A 47 33.86 -37.25 4.48
N ILE A 48 34.68 -37.09 3.44
CA ILE A 48 34.81 -38.02 2.31
C ILE A 48 35.75 -39.16 2.73
N HIS A 49 35.29 -40.41 2.68
CA HIS A 49 36.14 -41.59 2.87
C HIS A 49 36.60 -42.13 1.51
N PHE A 50 37.92 -42.31 1.35
CA PHE A 50 38.57 -42.98 0.22
C PHE A 50 39.07 -44.36 0.67
N ASP A 51 38.96 -45.37 -0.19
CA ASP A 51 39.69 -46.63 -0.03
C ASP A 51 41.15 -46.44 -0.48
N THR A 52 42.05 -47.28 0.04
CA THR A 52 43.50 -47.42 -0.15
C THR A 52 43.98 -47.49 -1.61
N THR A 53 43.07 -47.51 -2.59
CA THR A 53 43.39 -47.46 -4.03
C THR A 53 42.84 -46.21 -4.75
N GLY A 54 42.26 -45.24 -4.03
CA GLY A 54 41.96 -43.91 -4.55
C GLY A 54 40.71 -43.76 -5.45
N ALA A 55 39.75 -44.69 -5.41
CA ALA A 55 38.49 -44.58 -6.16
C ALA A 55 37.29 -44.18 -5.26
N LEU A 56 36.40 -43.32 -5.77
CA LEU A 56 35.16 -42.89 -5.11
C LEU A 56 34.11 -44.00 -5.10
N VAL A 57 33.61 -44.38 -3.91
CA VAL A 57 32.53 -45.35 -3.73
C VAL A 57 31.17 -44.62 -3.71
N ARG A 58 30.27 -44.93 -4.65
CA ARG A 58 28.86 -44.48 -4.61
C ARG A 58 28.00 -45.43 -3.78
N PRO A 59 27.06 -44.96 -2.94
CA PRO A 59 26.08 -45.82 -2.30
C PRO A 59 24.97 -46.22 -3.28
N GLN A 60 24.61 -47.50 -3.30
CA GLN A 60 23.48 -48.04 -4.06
C GLN A 60 22.19 -48.07 -3.23
N GLY A 61 21.06 -47.84 -3.91
CA GLY A 61 19.78 -48.49 -3.60
C GLY A 61 18.74 -47.63 -2.87
N GLN A 62 17.63 -47.31 -3.56
CA GLN A 62 16.27 -47.68 -3.12
C GLN A 62 15.25 -47.44 -4.25
N THR A 63 14.57 -48.52 -4.60
CA THR A 63 13.55 -48.68 -5.65
C THR A 63 12.22 -48.10 -5.18
N GLN A 64 11.60 -47.19 -5.94
CA GLN A 64 10.28 -46.65 -5.63
C GLN A 64 9.18 -47.50 -6.28
N VAL A 65 8.29 -48.05 -5.44
CA VAL A 65 7.17 -48.91 -5.79
C VAL A 65 5.95 -48.06 -6.19
N VAL A 66 5.35 -48.38 -7.33
CA VAL A 66 4.06 -47.85 -7.84
C VAL A 66 2.94 -48.83 -7.45
N PRO A 67 1.78 -48.40 -6.92
CA PRO A 67 0.60 -49.25 -6.83
C PRO A 67 -0.38 -49.03 -8.00
N PRO A 68 -1.20 -50.05 -8.38
CA PRO A 68 -1.88 -50.12 -9.66
C PRO A 68 -3.29 -49.49 -9.66
N GLN A 69 -3.71 -49.06 -10.85
CA GLN A 69 -5.07 -48.68 -11.19
C GLN A 69 -5.99 -49.92 -11.27
N SER A 70 -7.19 -49.80 -10.72
CA SER A 70 -8.30 -50.74 -10.94
C SER A 70 -9.42 -49.97 -11.64
N GLY A 71 -9.75 -50.37 -12.87
CA GLY A 71 -10.92 -49.89 -13.58
C GLY A 71 -12.17 -50.67 -13.16
N LEU A 72 -13.30 -49.98 -13.13
CA LEU A 72 -14.63 -50.54 -13.35
C LEU A 72 -15.45 -49.51 -14.12
N THR A 73 -15.90 -49.93 -15.30
CA THR A 73 -16.94 -49.36 -16.13
C THR A 73 -18.30 -49.45 -15.44
N GLU A 74 -19.15 -48.45 -15.57
CA GLU A 74 -20.56 -48.61 -15.95
C GLU A 74 -21.24 -47.25 -16.17
N ASP A 75 -22.19 -47.28 -17.09
CA ASP A 75 -22.87 -46.20 -17.79
C ASP A 75 -23.87 -45.40 -16.94
N GLU A 76 -24.04 -44.10 -17.24
CA GLU A 76 -25.36 -43.46 -17.40
C GLU A 76 -25.22 -42.01 -17.92
N GLU A 77 -25.70 -41.75 -19.13
CA GLU A 77 -26.01 -40.40 -19.64
C GLU A 77 -27.21 -39.79 -18.90
N PRO A 78 -27.32 -38.45 -18.87
CA PRO A 78 -28.62 -37.88 -19.22
C PRO A 78 -28.56 -36.74 -20.26
N PRO A 79 -29.68 -36.45 -20.94
CA PRO A 79 -29.70 -35.75 -22.21
C PRO A 79 -29.85 -34.22 -22.15
N VAL A 80 -29.34 -33.65 -23.24
CA VAL A 80 -29.60 -32.42 -24.02
C VAL A 80 -30.64 -31.37 -23.57
N SER A 81 -30.28 -30.15 -23.95
CA SER A 81 -30.87 -28.83 -23.81
C SER A 81 -32.29 -28.60 -24.36
N GLY A 82 -32.99 -27.64 -23.74
CA GLY A 82 -34.14 -26.93 -24.29
C GLY A 82 -34.25 -25.56 -23.63
N GLY A 83 -34.01 -24.49 -24.39
CA GLY A 83 -34.04 -23.11 -23.91
C GLY A 83 -35.43 -22.49 -23.92
N PHE A 84 -35.62 -21.46 -23.09
CA PHE A 84 -36.50 -20.32 -23.34
C PHE A 84 -36.04 -19.13 -22.51
N ALA A 85 -35.72 -18.02 -23.18
CA ALA A 85 -35.56 -16.70 -22.57
C ALA A 85 -36.90 -15.95 -22.56
N PRO A 86 -37.04 -14.95 -21.68
CA PRO A 86 -37.41 -13.65 -22.21
C PRO A 86 -36.46 -12.53 -21.77
N GLN A 87 -36.27 -11.60 -22.71
CA GLN A 87 -35.53 -10.34 -22.60
C GLN A 87 -36.21 -9.31 -21.69
N ASN A 88 -35.39 -8.58 -20.94
CA ASN A 88 -35.42 -7.12 -20.64
C ASN A 88 -34.49 -6.92 -19.43
N GLY A 89 -33.48 -6.06 -19.36
CA GLY A 89 -33.01 -4.91 -20.15
C GLY A 89 -32.35 -3.97 -19.12
N GLY A 90 -31.08 -3.58 -19.31
CA GLY A 90 -30.49 -2.45 -18.57
C GLY A 90 -29.09 -2.62 -17.96
N ALA A 91 -28.11 -2.03 -18.63
CA ALA A 91 -26.97 -1.25 -18.11
C ALA A 91 -25.96 -1.87 -17.10
N ALA A 92 -24.77 -2.15 -17.64
CA ALA A 92 -23.43 -1.70 -17.22
C ALA A 92 -23.07 -1.56 -15.71
N GLY A 93 -22.01 -2.28 -15.32
CA GLY A 93 -21.21 -1.97 -14.12
C GLY A 93 -20.22 -3.08 -13.78
N GLY A 94 -19.01 -3.03 -14.36
CA GLY A 94 -17.93 -3.95 -14.03
C GLY A 94 -17.32 -3.67 -12.66
N ALA A 95 -17.23 -4.71 -11.83
CA ALA A 95 -16.25 -4.88 -10.77
C ALA A 95 -16.11 -6.38 -10.51
N SER A 96 -15.08 -7.01 -11.08
CA SER A 96 -14.77 -8.41 -10.82
C SER A 96 -14.22 -8.56 -9.40
N ALA A 97 -15.10 -8.88 -8.47
CA ALA A 97 -14.73 -9.57 -7.24
C ALA A 97 -14.47 -11.03 -7.59
N ASN A 98 -13.25 -11.53 -7.36
CA ASN A 98 -12.99 -12.96 -7.33
C ASN A 98 -13.57 -13.54 -6.04
N SER A 99 -14.89 -13.63 -5.96
CA SER A 99 -15.60 -14.42 -4.96
C SER A 99 -15.77 -15.82 -5.53
N GLY A 100 -14.96 -16.76 -5.03
CA GLY A 100 -15.25 -18.18 -5.20
C GLY A 100 -16.66 -18.47 -4.70
N GLY A 101 -17.48 -19.07 -5.56
CA GLY A 101 -18.88 -19.36 -5.28
C GLY A 101 -19.07 -20.33 -4.11
N GLY A 102 -20.07 -20.04 -3.28
CA GLY A 102 -20.47 -20.90 -2.18
C GLY A 102 -21.47 -20.26 -1.22
N ASN A 103 -22.74 -20.15 -1.66
CA ASN A 103 -23.96 -19.98 -0.84
C ASN A 103 -24.13 -18.71 0.02
N SER A 104 -25.14 -17.91 -0.31
CA SER A 104 -25.60 -16.75 0.46
C SER A 104 -26.00 -17.14 1.89
N GLY A 105 -25.17 -16.81 2.88
CA GLY A 105 -25.54 -16.77 4.31
C GLY A 105 -24.61 -17.47 5.31
N ALA A 106 -23.65 -18.30 4.87
CA ALA A 106 -22.74 -19.00 5.77
C ALA A 106 -21.29 -18.54 5.57
N LEU A 107 -20.65 -18.07 6.63
CA LEU A 107 -19.23 -17.70 6.64
C LEU A 107 -18.35 -18.95 6.38
N ASP A 108 -17.31 -18.83 5.55
CA ASP A 108 -16.35 -19.92 5.30
C ASP A 108 -15.39 -20.09 6.48
N TYR A 109 -15.76 -20.93 7.45
CA TYR A 109 -14.91 -21.24 8.60
C TYR A 109 -13.63 -22.02 8.25
N ALA A 110 -13.62 -22.77 7.15
CA ALA A 110 -12.39 -23.43 6.69
C ALA A 110 -11.40 -22.41 6.09
N GLY A 111 -11.93 -21.40 5.39
CA GLY A 111 -11.18 -20.22 4.97
C GLY A 111 -10.60 -19.44 6.16
N TRP A 112 -11.42 -19.21 7.18
CA TRP A 112 -10.98 -18.60 8.44
C TRP A 112 -9.83 -19.39 9.09
N GLU A 113 -9.97 -20.71 9.25
CA GLU A 113 -8.93 -21.51 9.92
C GLU A 113 -7.59 -21.45 9.18
N ARG A 114 -7.61 -21.53 7.84
CA ARG A 114 -6.40 -21.35 7.03
C ARG A 114 -5.77 -19.96 7.21
N MET A 115 -6.59 -18.93 7.37
CA MET A 115 -6.11 -17.57 7.61
C MET A 115 -5.51 -17.43 9.02
N ALA A 116 -6.17 -17.97 10.03
CA ALA A 116 -5.70 -17.94 11.41
C ALA A 116 -4.35 -18.64 11.56
N VAL A 117 -4.21 -19.85 11.01
CA VAL A 117 -2.94 -20.60 11.00
C VAL A 117 -1.84 -19.85 10.25
N ARG A 118 -2.17 -19.18 9.13
CA ARG A 118 -1.20 -18.34 8.40
C ARG A 118 -0.72 -17.18 9.26
N ALA A 119 -1.64 -16.50 9.96
CA ALA A 119 -1.31 -15.38 10.82
C ALA A 119 -0.42 -15.81 12.00
N GLU A 120 -0.75 -16.92 12.66
CA GLU A 120 0.04 -17.50 13.75
C GLU A 120 1.46 -17.86 13.31
N ASN A 121 1.59 -18.49 12.14
CA ASN A 121 2.91 -18.81 11.59
C ASN A 121 3.71 -17.53 11.26
N ALA A 122 3.04 -16.48 10.77
CA ALA A 122 3.71 -15.21 10.45
C ALA A 122 4.15 -14.44 11.70
N THR A 123 3.37 -14.45 12.78
CA THR A 123 3.76 -13.81 14.06
C THR A 123 4.92 -14.54 14.72
N GLN A 124 4.99 -15.86 14.59
CA GLN A 124 6.09 -16.68 15.11
C GLN A 124 7.36 -16.61 14.24
N ASN A 125 7.23 -16.30 12.95
CA ASN A 125 8.34 -16.23 12.03
C ASN A 125 9.12 -14.91 12.19
N ARG A 126 10.33 -15.00 12.75
CA ARG A 126 11.23 -13.83 12.89
C ARG A 126 11.60 -13.16 11.56
N ASN A 127 11.51 -13.89 10.45
CA ASN A 127 11.82 -13.37 9.12
C ASN A 127 10.60 -12.78 8.39
N ALA A 128 9.40 -12.80 9.01
CA ALA A 128 8.22 -12.18 8.43
C ALA A 128 8.45 -10.67 8.26
N THR A 129 8.21 -10.16 7.07
CA THR A 129 8.42 -8.74 6.75
C THR A 129 7.30 -7.87 7.32
N ASN A 130 7.56 -6.59 7.60
CA ASN A 130 6.50 -5.68 8.08
C ASN A 130 5.34 -5.56 7.08
N ILE A 131 5.63 -5.59 5.78
CA ILE A 131 4.61 -5.56 4.70
C ILE A 131 3.72 -6.81 4.76
N GLU A 132 4.32 -7.98 4.98
CA GLU A 132 3.57 -9.23 5.13
C GLU A 132 2.65 -9.19 6.36
N LEU A 133 3.17 -8.73 7.50
CA LEU A 133 2.39 -8.58 8.73
C LEU A 133 1.24 -7.58 8.56
N ASP A 134 1.47 -6.43 7.92
CA ASP A 134 0.42 -5.44 7.61
C ASP A 134 -0.68 -6.01 6.70
N ARG A 135 -0.29 -6.83 5.71
CA ARG A 135 -1.24 -7.50 4.83
C ARG A 135 -2.07 -8.55 5.56
N ILE A 136 -1.45 -9.34 6.42
CA ILE A 136 -2.15 -10.32 7.26
C ILE A 136 -3.11 -9.60 8.20
N ARG A 137 -2.66 -8.51 8.82
CA ARG A 137 -3.49 -7.66 9.68
C ARG A 137 -4.72 -7.14 8.95
N SER A 138 -4.58 -6.61 7.73
CA SER A 138 -5.75 -6.13 6.98
C SER A 138 -6.75 -7.26 6.70
N GLN A 139 -6.25 -8.44 6.32
CA GLN A 139 -7.09 -9.62 6.10
C GLN A 139 -7.80 -10.07 7.39
N LEU A 140 -7.12 -10.04 8.54
CA LEU A 140 -7.73 -10.35 9.84
C LEU A 140 -8.82 -9.35 10.23
N VAL A 141 -8.65 -8.06 9.89
CA VAL A 141 -9.69 -7.03 10.12
C VAL A 141 -10.93 -7.32 9.28
N ASP A 142 -10.77 -7.72 8.02
CA ASP A 142 -11.89 -8.11 7.15
C ASP A 142 -12.62 -9.35 7.70
N TRP A 143 -11.87 -10.36 8.15
CA TRP A 143 -12.44 -11.54 8.82
C TRP A 143 -13.17 -11.17 10.11
N ARG A 144 -12.61 -10.26 10.91
CA ARG A 144 -13.21 -9.80 12.17
C ARG A 144 -14.56 -9.12 11.93
N GLU A 145 -14.68 -8.31 10.88
CA GLU A 145 -15.96 -7.71 10.48
C GLU A 145 -16.98 -8.78 10.05
N ALA A 146 -16.55 -9.75 9.25
CA ALA A 146 -17.42 -10.83 8.79
C ALA A 146 -17.89 -11.74 9.95
N LEU A 147 -16.99 -12.05 10.89
CA LEU A 147 -17.27 -12.84 12.10
C LEU A 147 -18.22 -12.09 13.06
N GLN A 148 -18.06 -10.78 13.20
CA GLN A 148 -18.98 -9.95 13.98
C GLN A 148 -20.41 -9.99 13.42
N GLY A 149 -20.55 -9.96 12.08
CA GLY A 149 -21.84 -10.17 11.43
C GLY A 149 -22.43 -11.55 11.76
N ALA A 150 -21.62 -12.60 11.69
CA ALA A 150 -22.03 -13.98 11.93
C ALA A 150 -22.48 -14.25 13.39
N GLN A 151 -21.90 -13.58 14.38
CA GLN A 151 -22.33 -13.68 15.80
C GLN A 151 -23.82 -13.34 15.98
N SER A 152 -24.32 -12.39 15.20
CA SER A 152 -25.69 -11.87 15.32
C SER A 152 -26.71 -12.54 14.38
N ALA A 153 -26.27 -13.40 13.45
CA ALA A 153 -27.09 -13.91 12.34
C ALA A 153 -28.34 -14.67 12.80
N ASN A 154 -28.26 -15.43 13.90
CA ASN A 154 -29.37 -16.22 14.44
C ASN A 154 -30.04 -15.59 15.68
N ALA A 155 -29.66 -14.38 16.08
CA ALA A 155 -30.06 -13.80 17.37
C ALA A 155 -31.60 -13.69 17.53
N ALA A 156 -32.30 -13.25 16.48
CA ALA A 156 -33.76 -13.15 16.48
C ALA A 156 -34.44 -14.53 16.60
N ARG A 157 -33.96 -15.54 15.86
CA ARG A 157 -34.52 -16.90 15.89
C ARG A 157 -34.28 -17.60 17.23
N ILE A 158 -33.08 -17.44 17.79
CA ILE A 158 -32.73 -17.92 19.13
C ILE A 158 -33.66 -17.29 20.18
N THR A 159 -33.96 -16.00 20.07
CA THR A 159 -34.87 -15.30 20.99
C THR A 159 -36.28 -15.86 20.91
N ILE A 160 -36.81 -16.09 19.71
CA ILE A 160 -38.13 -16.69 19.50
C ILE A 160 -38.20 -18.12 20.08
N LEU A 161 -37.17 -18.93 19.85
CA LEU A 161 -37.09 -20.29 20.39
C LEU A 161 -37.07 -20.32 21.91
N ARG A 162 -36.31 -19.40 22.55
CA ARG A 162 -36.32 -19.26 24.02
C ARG A 162 -37.71 -18.90 24.54
N GLN A 163 -38.39 -17.94 23.90
CA GLN A 163 -39.77 -17.56 24.26
C GLN A 163 -40.75 -18.73 24.11
N GLN A 164 -40.59 -19.57 23.07
CA GLN A 164 -41.42 -20.77 22.89
C GLN A 164 -41.14 -21.83 23.96
N ILE A 165 -39.88 -22.02 24.36
CA ILE A 165 -39.51 -22.93 25.45
C ILE A 165 -40.06 -22.42 26.79
N ASP A 166 -39.97 -21.11 27.05
CA ASP A 166 -40.48 -20.47 28.27
C ASP A 166 -42.02 -20.59 28.37
N ALA A 167 -42.72 -20.52 27.23
CA ALA A 167 -44.16 -20.70 27.16
C ALA A 167 -44.62 -22.13 27.50
N LEU A 168 -43.75 -23.14 27.41
CA LEU A 168 -44.04 -24.51 27.86
C LEU A 168 -44.01 -24.64 29.40
N GLY A 169 -43.62 -23.59 30.13
CA GLY A 169 -43.50 -23.59 31.58
C GLY A 169 -42.13 -24.07 32.08
N PRO A 170 -41.87 -23.98 33.40
CA PRO A 170 -40.59 -24.36 33.99
C PRO A 170 -40.29 -25.84 33.77
N ALA A 171 -39.00 -26.20 33.75
CA ALA A 171 -38.59 -27.59 33.66
C ALA A 171 -39.13 -28.39 34.88
N PRO A 172 -39.42 -29.69 34.71
CA PRO A 172 -39.87 -30.54 35.81
C PRO A 172 -38.84 -30.55 36.94
N ALA A 173 -39.31 -30.49 38.19
CA ALA A 173 -38.44 -30.72 39.34
C ALA A 173 -37.96 -32.18 39.35
N ASP A 174 -36.77 -32.44 39.92
CA ASP A 174 -36.18 -33.77 39.98
C ASP A 174 -37.18 -34.80 40.56
N GLY A 175 -37.51 -35.82 39.77
CA GLY A 175 -38.44 -36.89 40.13
C GLY A 175 -39.90 -36.67 39.75
N VAL A 176 -40.26 -35.52 39.16
CA VAL A 176 -41.62 -35.27 38.62
C VAL A 176 -41.63 -35.53 37.11
N THR A 177 -42.51 -36.42 36.67
CA THR A 177 -42.65 -36.77 35.25
C THR A 177 -43.52 -35.73 34.53
N GLU A 178 -42.96 -35.08 33.51
CA GLU A 178 -43.70 -34.18 32.61
C GLU A 178 -44.67 -34.99 31.73
N VAL A 179 -45.71 -34.34 31.20
CA VAL A 179 -46.57 -34.96 30.18
C VAL A 179 -45.71 -35.25 28.94
N ASP A 180 -45.75 -36.51 28.46
CA ASP A 180 -44.90 -37.02 27.37
C ASP A 180 -44.85 -36.09 26.13
N GLU A 181 -45.98 -35.48 25.77
CA GLU A 181 -46.07 -34.56 24.62
C GLU A 181 -45.28 -33.26 24.84
N ILE A 182 -45.34 -32.69 26.05
CA ILE A 182 -44.63 -31.46 26.41
C ILE A 182 -43.12 -31.75 26.51
N ALA A 183 -42.74 -32.88 27.10
CA ALA A 183 -41.35 -33.33 27.17
C ALA A 183 -40.72 -33.45 25.77
N ARG A 184 -41.42 -34.13 24.84
CA ARG A 184 -40.97 -34.26 23.44
C ARG A 184 -40.86 -32.90 22.75
N ARG A 185 -41.82 -31.98 23.00
CA ARG A 185 -41.80 -30.64 22.41
C ARG A 185 -40.65 -29.78 22.94
N ARG A 186 -40.41 -29.80 24.25
CA ARG A 186 -39.29 -29.11 24.90
C ARG A 186 -37.94 -29.60 24.38
N GLN A 187 -37.80 -30.91 24.23
CA GLN A 187 -36.59 -31.53 23.66
C GLN A 187 -36.36 -31.06 22.22
N ALA A 188 -37.38 -31.14 21.36
CA ALA A 188 -37.26 -30.71 19.96
C ALA A 188 -36.88 -29.23 19.79
N LEU A 189 -37.46 -28.33 20.60
CA LEU A 189 -37.12 -26.90 20.59
C LEU A 189 -35.71 -26.65 21.15
N SER A 190 -35.28 -27.40 22.15
CA SER A 190 -33.93 -27.31 22.73
C SER A 190 -32.87 -27.77 21.72
N ASP A 191 -33.12 -28.85 20.99
CA ASP A 191 -32.23 -29.33 19.93
C ASP A 191 -32.09 -28.29 18.81
N GLN A 192 -33.18 -27.61 18.45
CA GLN A 192 -33.15 -26.50 17.49
C GLN A 192 -32.38 -25.29 18.02
N LEU A 193 -32.53 -24.96 19.30
CA LEU A 193 -31.79 -23.89 19.96
C LEU A 193 -30.28 -24.14 19.92
N VAL A 194 -29.84 -25.35 20.27
CA VAL A 194 -28.42 -25.74 20.25
C VAL A 194 -27.85 -25.62 18.84
N ARG A 195 -28.57 -26.11 17.82
CA ARG A 195 -28.16 -26.01 16.41
C ARG A 195 -27.99 -24.56 15.94
N LEU A 196 -28.83 -23.64 16.40
CA LEU A 196 -28.75 -22.23 16.02
C LEU A 196 -27.72 -21.43 16.82
N GLN A 197 -27.38 -21.87 18.04
CA GLN A 197 -26.36 -21.26 18.89
C GLN A 197 -24.93 -21.63 18.46
N ALA A 198 -24.71 -22.86 17.98
CA ALA A 198 -23.39 -23.35 17.62
C ALA A 198 -22.61 -22.42 16.65
N PRO A 199 -23.21 -21.88 15.56
CA PRO A 199 -22.53 -20.93 14.68
C PRO A 199 -22.17 -19.60 15.37
N GLY A 200 -22.99 -19.13 16.32
CA GLY A 200 -22.72 -17.90 17.07
C GLY A 200 -21.55 -18.05 18.04
N ILE A 201 -21.43 -19.22 18.69
CA ILE A 201 -20.30 -19.55 19.56
C ILE A 201 -19.01 -19.69 18.75
N ALA A 202 -19.07 -20.41 17.62
CA ALA A 202 -17.93 -20.54 16.71
C ALA A 202 -17.48 -19.17 16.17
N ALA A 203 -18.41 -18.27 15.85
CA ALA A 203 -18.12 -16.90 15.45
C ALA A 203 -17.48 -16.07 16.58
N ASP A 204 -17.92 -16.24 17.83
CA ASP A 204 -17.32 -15.56 18.99
C ASP A 204 -15.88 -16.01 19.24
N GLU A 205 -15.62 -17.32 19.21
CA GLU A 205 -14.28 -17.88 19.36
C GLU A 205 -13.34 -17.39 18.26
N ALA A 206 -13.77 -17.51 17.00
CA ALA A 206 -13.01 -17.06 15.85
C ALA A 206 -12.77 -15.53 15.88
N TYR A 207 -13.76 -14.73 16.30
CA TYR A 207 -13.60 -13.29 16.46
C TYR A 207 -12.55 -12.94 17.51
N ARG A 208 -12.57 -13.61 18.68
CA ARG A 208 -11.58 -13.39 19.73
C ARG A 208 -10.19 -13.79 19.29
N ARG A 209 -10.04 -14.90 18.55
CA ARG A 209 -8.77 -15.31 17.95
C ARG A 209 -8.28 -14.28 16.93
N ALA A 210 -9.15 -13.76 16.07
CA ALA A 210 -8.80 -12.68 15.14
C ALA A 210 -8.31 -11.42 15.86
N ASP A 211 -9.01 -10.99 16.91
CA ASP A 211 -8.64 -9.81 17.69
C ASP A 211 -7.30 -9.98 18.42
N GLY A 212 -7.06 -11.18 18.99
CA GLY A 212 -5.78 -11.54 19.58
C GLY A 212 -4.63 -11.48 18.58
N LEU A 213 -4.80 -12.06 17.38
CA LEU A 213 -3.80 -12.04 16.31
C LEU A 213 -3.51 -10.64 15.79
N VAL A 214 -4.53 -9.79 15.66
CA VAL A 214 -4.32 -8.36 15.31
C VAL A 214 -3.50 -7.66 16.40
N GLY A 215 -3.81 -7.92 17.68
CA GLY A 215 -3.07 -7.38 18.81
C GLY A 215 -1.60 -7.83 18.85
N GLU A 216 -1.32 -9.09 18.54
CA GLU A 216 0.04 -9.62 18.42
C GLU A 216 0.82 -8.96 17.30
N ILE A 217 0.22 -8.83 16.10
CA ILE A 217 0.85 -8.16 14.96
C ILE A 217 1.13 -6.68 15.30
N ASP A 218 0.16 -5.98 15.88
CA ASP A 218 0.31 -4.56 16.25
C ASP A 218 1.38 -4.35 17.32
N ARG A 219 1.58 -5.34 18.21
CA ARG A 219 2.69 -5.33 19.16
C ARG A 219 4.03 -5.56 18.46
N ALA A 220 4.14 -6.57 17.62
CA ALA A 220 5.37 -6.88 16.89
C ALA A 220 5.81 -5.71 15.99
N LEU A 221 4.88 -5.07 15.28
CA LEU A 221 5.17 -3.88 14.46
C LEU A 221 5.66 -2.70 15.31
N ARG A 222 5.04 -2.45 16.47
CA ARG A 222 5.46 -1.37 17.38
C ARG A 222 6.82 -1.64 18.03
N GLU A 223 7.10 -2.87 18.42
CA GLU A 223 8.40 -3.26 18.98
C GLU A 223 9.50 -3.05 17.94
N ARG A 224 9.30 -3.50 16.69
CA ARG A 224 10.25 -3.26 15.60
C ARG A 224 10.44 -1.78 15.29
N GLN A 225 9.37 -0.99 15.28
CA GLN A 225 9.47 0.47 15.10
C GLN A 225 10.24 1.12 16.26
N ALA A 226 10.02 0.68 17.50
CA ALA A 226 10.77 1.17 18.64
C ALA A 226 12.26 0.82 18.52
N ASP A 227 12.59 -0.41 18.10
CA ASP A 227 13.97 -0.85 17.86
C ASP A 227 14.63 -0.03 16.75
N GLU A 228 13.92 0.25 15.66
CA GLU A 228 14.42 1.11 14.56
C GLU A 228 14.67 2.55 15.03
N LEU A 229 13.82 3.09 15.91
CA LEU A 229 13.98 4.44 16.47
C LEU A 229 15.10 4.53 17.52
N LEU A 230 15.37 3.44 18.24
CA LEU A 230 16.45 3.35 19.23
C LEU A 230 17.79 2.93 18.62
N LYS A 231 17.79 2.42 17.38
CA LYS A 231 19.00 2.10 16.63
C LYS A 231 19.74 3.40 16.32
N LEU A 232 20.80 3.66 17.08
CA LEU A 232 21.70 4.78 16.83
C LEU A 232 22.60 4.44 15.63
N TRP A 233 22.49 5.22 14.56
CA TRP A 233 23.35 5.04 13.39
C TRP A 233 24.72 5.70 13.61
N PRO A 234 25.77 5.33 12.85
CA PRO A 234 27.06 5.98 12.97
C PRO A 234 26.94 7.49 12.71
N ASN A 235 27.54 8.29 13.60
CA ASN A 235 27.44 9.75 13.56
C ASN A 235 27.96 10.31 12.21
N PRO A 236 27.14 11.02 11.42
CA PRO A 236 27.55 11.53 10.11
C PRO A 236 28.54 12.70 10.14
N LEU A 237 28.66 13.39 11.29
CA LEU A 237 29.62 14.48 11.48
C LEU A 237 31.04 13.98 11.74
N TYR A 238 31.22 12.69 12.07
CA TYR A 238 32.54 12.11 12.28
C TYR A 238 33.28 11.93 10.94
N PRO A 239 34.41 12.63 10.69
CA PRO A 239 35.11 12.59 9.40
C PRO A 239 35.59 11.18 9.00
N GLY A 240 35.79 10.27 9.95
CA GLY A 240 36.16 8.89 9.67
C GLY A 240 35.10 8.11 8.88
N ASN A 241 33.83 8.53 8.91
CA ASN A 241 32.74 7.88 8.17
C ASN A 241 32.63 8.35 6.71
N TRP A 242 33.33 9.41 6.33
CA TRP A 242 33.19 10.06 5.03
C TRP A 242 33.81 9.27 3.86
N PRO A 243 34.96 8.59 4.01
CA PRO A 243 35.50 7.74 2.95
C PRO A 243 34.52 6.64 2.53
N GLU A 244 33.78 6.06 3.48
CA GLU A 244 32.75 5.06 3.16
C GLU A 244 31.60 5.66 2.35
N ALA A 245 31.17 6.89 2.67
CA ALA A 245 30.13 7.61 1.94
C ALA A 245 30.55 7.92 0.49
N LEU A 246 31.77 8.41 0.30
CA LEU A 246 32.34 8.65 -1.03
C LEU A 246 32.50 7.32 -1.80
N GLY A 247 32.98 6.29 -1.11
CA GLY A 247 33.05 4.92 -1.62
C GLY A 247 31.70 4.43 -2.12
N ALA A 248 30.63 4.60 -1.33
CA ALA A 248 29.29 4.19 -1.71
C ALA A 248 28.78 4.90 -2.97
N VAL A 249 29.03 6.19 -3.13
CA VAL A 249 28.65 6.94 -4.35
C VAL A 249 29.41 6.42 -5.56
N THR A 250 30.73 6.26 -5.44
CA THR A 250 31.55 5.73 -6.55
C THR A 250 31.21 4.29 -6.91
N LEU A 251 30.93 3.45 -5.92
CA LEU A 251 30.46 2.07 -6.10
C LEU A 251 29.11 2.03 -6.81
N THR A 252 28.17 2.88 -6.42
CA THR A 252 26.85 2.96 -7.06
C THR A 252 26.99 3.37 -8.52
N ALA A 253 27.80 4.38 -8.81
CA ALA A 253 28.04 4.87 -10.16
C ALA A 253 28.78 3.84 -11.03
N SER A 254 29.83 3.21 -10.51
CA SER A 254 30.59 2.19 -11.23
C SER A 254 29.79 0.91 -11.45
N THR A 255 28.99 0.49 -10.48
CA THR A 255 28.08 -0.67 -10.63
C THR A 255 27.06 -0.39 -11.72
N LEU A 256 26.39 0.76 -11.69
CA LEU A 256 25.42 1.13 -12.73
C LEU A 256 26.07 1.15 -14.13
N ALA A 257 27.28 1.69 -14.26
CA ALA A 257 28.01 1.74 -15.52
C ALA A 257 28.41 0.33 -16.01
N THR A 258 29.03 -0.48 -15.15
CA THR A 258 29.49 -1.83 -15.49
C THR A 258 28.33 -2.77 -15.81
N GLU A 259 27.23 -2.69 -15.05
CA GLU A 259 25.99 -3.42 -15.32
C GLU A 259 25.40 -3.08 -16.69
N THR A 260 25.34 -1.79 -17.02
CA THR A 260 24.80 -1.32 -18.30
C THR A 260 25.70 -1.75 -19.46
N ILE A 261 27.02 -1.66 -19.30
CA ILE A 261 28.00 -2.12 -20.31
C ILE A 261 27.86 -3.63 -20.53
N ALA A 262 27.78 -4.42 -19.45
CA ALA A 262 27.61 -5.87 -19.52
C ALA A 262 26.30 -6.25 -20.22
N LYS A 263 25.19 -5.59 -19.88
CA LYS A 263 23.88 -5.79 -20.51
C LYS A 263 23.86 -5.38 -21.98
N THR A 264 24.61 -4.35 -22.34
CA THR A 264 24.74 -3.93 -23.74
C THR A 264 25.56 -4.94 -24.56
N GLN A 265 26.45 -5.72 -23.95
CA GLN A 265 27.23 -6.76 -24.63
C GLN A 265 26.51 -8.12 -24.67
N ASP A 266 25.52 -8.32 -23.80
CA ASP A 266 24.71 -9.53 -23.72
C ASP A 266 23.73 -9.66 -24.90
N GLY A 267 23.87 -10.75 -25.66
CA GLY A 267 23.05 -11.03 -26.84
C GLY A 267 21.56 -11.25 -26.51
N SER A 268 21.23 -11.71 -25.30
CA SER A 268 19.84 -11.90 -24.89
C SER A 268 19.13 -10.57 -24.64
N SER A 269 19.80 -9.64 -23.96
CA SER A 269 19.31 -8.29 -23.70
C SER A 269 19.12 -7.49 -25.00
N ARG A 270 20.02 -7.64 -25.98
CA ARG A 270 19.85 -7.03 -27.32
C ARG A 270 18.64 -7.56 -28.08
N ARG A 271 18.35 -8.87 -27.98
CA ARG A 271 17.15 -9.46 -28.59
C ARG A 271 15.89 -8.92 -27.92
N ALA A 272 15.84 -8.90 -26.58
CA ALA A 272 14.72 -8.33 -25.84
C ALA A 272 14.45 -6.86 -26.22
N LEU A 273 15.51 -6.05 -26.38
CA LEU A 273 15.39 -4.67 -26.88
C LEU A 273 14.79 -4.62 -28.29
N ALA A 274 15.26 -5.47 -29.20
CA ALA A 274 14.77 -5.51 -30.58
C ALA A 274 13.30 -5.96 -30.64
N ASP A 275 12.93 -6.98 -29.85
CA ASP A 275 11.57 -7.51 -29.76
C ASP A 275 10.59 -6.46 -29.20
N ASN A 276 11.04 -5.66 -28.22
CA ASN A 276 10.24 -4.60 -27.60
C ASN A 276 10.36 -3.23 -28.30
N LEU A 277 11.16 -3.11 -29.37
CA LEU A 277 11.49 -1.81 -29.99
C LEU A 277 10.23 -1.05 -30.44
N LEU A 278 9.25 -1.77 -30.98
CA LEU A 278 7.98 -1.21 -31.43
C LEU A 278 7.14 -0.63 -30.28
N LEU A 279 7.30 -1.14 -29.06
CA LEU A 279 6.64 -0.62 -27.85
C LEU A 279 7.45 0.51 -27.20
N ILE A 280 8.78 0.40 -27.19
CA ILE A 280 9.69 1.36 -26.55
C ILE A 280 9.69 2.71 -27.28
N LEU A 281 9.76 2.72 -28.61
CA LEU A 281 9.80 3.95 -29.40
C LEU A 281 8.61 4.90 -29.13
N PRO A 282 7.34 4.46 -29.21
CA PRO A 282 6.22 5.35 -28.93
C PRO A 282 6.18 5.79 -27.46
N LEU A 283 6.61 4.97 -26.51
CA LEU A 283 6.72 5.37 -25.09
C LEU A 283 7.77 6.47 -24.88
N LEU A 284 8.94 6.35 -25.51
CA LEU A 284 9.99 7.38 -25.45
C LEU A 284 9.53 8.68 -26.11
N VAL A 285 8.88 8.60 -27.28
CA VAL A 285 8.32 9.78 -27.96
C VAL A 285 7.23 10.43 -27.10
N LEU A 286 6.30 9.63 -26.54
CA LEU A 286 5.23 10.11 -25.67
C LEU A 286 5.81 10.80 -24.43
N SER A 287 6.76 10.14 -23.76
CA SER A 287 7.46 10.68 -22.59
C SER A 287 8.16 12.01 -22.94
N PHE A 288 8.95 12.02 -24.00
CA PHE A 288 9.67 13.21 -24.45
C PHE A 288 8.70 14.36 -24.77
N VAL A 289 7.64 14.11 -25.53
CA VAL A 289 6.63 15.12 -25.89
C VAL A 289 5.94 15.67 -24.64
N ILE A 290 5.53 14.81 -23.71
CA ILE A 290 4.87 15.21 -22.46
C ILE A 290 5.81 16.05 -21.58
N LEU A 291 7.05 15.59 -21.37
CA LEU A 291 8.01 16.25 -20.48
C LEU A 291 8.54 17.56 -21.07
N TRP A 292 8.84 17.58 -22.37
CA TRP A 292 9.32 18.76 -23.07
C TRP A 292 8.23 19.83 -23.16
N ARG A 293 7.00 19.43 -23.51
CA ARG A 293 5.92 20.36 -23.82
C ARG A 293 4.98 20.63 -22.63
N GLY A 294 5.17 19.94 -21.51
CA GLY A 294 4.28 20.00 -20.34
C GLY A 294 4.02 21.41 -19.83
N ARG A 295 5.04 22.29 -19.80
CA ARG A 295 4.86 23.69 -19.39
C ARG A 295 4.02 24.51 -20.37
N TRP A 296 4.17 24.28 -21.68
CA TRP A 296 3.47 25.02 -22.72
C TRP A 296 2.00 24.57 -22.88
N TRP A 297 1.73 23.27 -22.76
CA TRP A 297 0.37 22.72 -22.92
C TRP A 297 -0.57 23.12 -21.79
N MET A 298 -0.06 23.32 -20.59
CA MET A 298 -0.89 23.74 -19.46
C MET A 298 -1.40 25.17 -19.58
N HIS A 299 -0.59 26.10 -20.06
CA HIS A 299 -1.07 27.45 -20.36
C HIS A 299 -2.16 27.42 -21.44
N ARG A 300 -1.95 26.64 -22.52
CA ARG A 300 -2.91 26.47 -23.61
C ARG A 300 -4.21 25.77 -23.19
N LEU A 301 -4.16 24.72 -22.36
CA LEU A 301 -5.36 24.01 -21.88
C LEU A 301 -6.22 24.90 -21.00
N VAL A 302 -5.61 25.71 -20.11
CA VAL A 302 -6.34 26.67 -19.27
C VAL A 302 -6.96 27.77 -20.11
N GLU A 303 -6.29 28.25 -21.16
CA GLU A 303 -6.85 29.24 -22.10
C GLU A 303 -7.99 28.66 -22.94
N MET A 304 -7.86 27.42 -23.43
CA MET A 304 -8.87 26.77 -24.26
C MET A 304 -10.14 26.41 -23.47
N LEU A 305 -10.01 26.16 -22.15
CA LEU A 305 -11.12 25.85 -21.25
C LEU A 305 -11.81 27.11 -20.67
N ARG A 306 -11.26 28.31 -20.90
CA ARG A 306 -11.89 29.61 -20.56
C ARG A 306 -12.97 30.03 -21.56
N GLY A 307 -13.68 29.09 -22.18
CA GLY A 307 -14.91 29.37 -22.92
C GLY A 307 -16.03 29.92 -22.00
N PRO A 308 -17.06 30.57 -22.56
CA PRO A 308 -18.15 31.18 -21.79
C PRO A 308 -19.03 30.11 -21.11
N SER A 309 -18.61 29.60 -19.95
CA SER A 309 -19.37 28.63 -19.15
C SER A 309 -19.70 29.13 -17.74
N SER A 310 -20.81 28.59 -17.21
CA SER A 310 -21.41 28.94 -15.93
C SER A 310 -20.43 28.82 -14.73
N LYS A 311 -20.71 29.55 -13.63
CA LYS A 311 -19.88 29.55 -12.40
C LYS A 311 -19.65 28.16 -11.77
N ARG A 312 -20.48 27.15 -12.10
CA ARG A 312 -20.31 25.75 -11.66
C ARG A 312 -19.39 24.97 -12.58
N ALA A 313 -19.56 25.10 -13.90
CA ALA A 313 -18.70 24.46 -14.89
C ALA A 313 -17.25 24.96 -14.79
N ARG A 314 -17.05 26.27 -14.58
CA ARG A 314 -15.71 26.85 -14.37
C ARG A 314 -14.95 26.20 -13.20
N ARG A 315 -15.62 25.96 -12.07
CA ARG A 315 -15.01 25.30 -10.91
C ARG A 315 -14.61 23.85 -11.17
N LEU A 316 -15.42 23.11 -11.94
CA LEU A 316 -15.08 21.75 -12.32
C LEU A 316 -13.87 21.74 -13.28
N TRP A 317 -13.84 22.66 -14.24
CA TRP A 317 -12.71 22.78 -15.17
C TRP A 317 -11.42 23.26 -14.50
N ASP A 318 -11.50 24.17 -13.53
CA ASP A 318 -10.34 24.56 -12.72
C ASP A 318 -9.79 23.36 -11.93
N PHE A 319 -10.66 22.50 -11.41
CA PHE A 319 -10.26 21.27 -10.74
C PHE A 319 -9.61 20.28 -11.70
N VAL A 320 -10.23 20.00 -12.85
CA VAL A 320 -9.69 19.11 -13.89
C VAL A 320 -8.35 19.62 -14.43
N ALA A 321 -8.23 20.93 -14.68
CA ALA A 321 -6.98 21.55 -15.09
C ALA A 321 -5.90 21.42 -14.00
N SER A 322 -6.28 21.60 -12.73
CA SER A 322 -5.35 21.39 -11.61
C SER A 322 -4.91 19.93 -11.50
N LEU A 323 -5.78 18.96 -11.78
CA LEU A 323 -5.44 17.54 -11.73
C LEU A 323 -4.57 17.13 -12.93
N GLY A 324 -4.82 17.70 -14.10
CA GLY A 324 -3.98 17.52 -15.28
C GLY A 324 -2.53 17.96 -15.06
N LEU A 325 -2.31 18.99 -14.23
CA LEU A 325 -0.97 19.49 -13.88
C LEU A 325 -0.10 18.47 -13.12
N ILE A 326 -0.71 17.51 -12.42
CA ILE A 326 0.03 16.42 -11.76
C ILE A 326 0.00 15.13 -12.60
N ILE A 327 -1.15 14.77 -13.17
CA ILE A 327 -1.33 13.49 -13.88
C ILE A 327 -0.50 13.46 -15.16
N VAL A 328 -0.57 14.50 -15.99
CA VAL A 328 0.11 14.51 -17.31
C VAL A 328 1.62 14.32 -17.18
N PRO A 329 2.36 15.13 -16.40
CA PRO A 329 3.81 14.93 -16.29
C PRO A 329 4.17 13.63 -15.56
N SER A 330 3.33 13.15 -14.63
CA SER A 330 3.53 11.83 -14.00
C SER A 330 3.42 10.70 -15.02
N LEU A 331 2.43 10.75 -15.93
CA LEU A 331 2.32 9.79 -17.02
C LEU A 331 3.52 9.83 -17.97
N GLY A 332 4.10 11.01 -18.22
CA GLY A 332 5.35 11.13 -19.00
C GLY A 332 6.53 10.41 -18.34
N VAL A 333 6.69 10.54 -17.02
CA VAL A 333 7.74 9.83 -16.27
C VAL A 333 7.44 8.33 -16.17
N ILE A 334 6.18 7.93 -16.01
CA ILE A 334 5.79 6.51 -16.02
C ILE A 334 6.06 5.90 -17.39
N ALA A 335 5.73 6.59 -18.49
CA ALA A 335 6.06 6.13 -19.84
C ALA A 335 7.58 5.99 -20.03
N LEU A 336 8.38 6.92 -19.49
CA LEU A 336 9.84 6.80 -19.48
C LEU A 336 10.30 5.56 -18.70
N ALA A 337 9.77 5.37 -17.49
CA ALA A 337 10.06 4.24 -16.63
C ALA A 337 9.81 2.92 -17.37
N GLN A 338 8.64 2.79 -17.99
CA GLN A 338 8.25 1.60 -18.75
C GLN A 338 9.14 1.36 -19.99
N ALA A 339 9.53 2.43 -20.70
CA ALA A 339 10.47 2.31 -21.81
C ALA A 339 11.85 1.78 -21.34
N LEU A 340 12.33 2.27 -20.19
CA LEU A 340 13.61 1.84 -19.62
C LEU A 340 13.55 0.38 -19.12
N THR A 341 12.47 -0.03 -18.48
CA THR A 341 12.31 -1.42 -17.99
C THR A 341 12.18 -2.41 -19.15
N LEU A 342 11.38 -2.10 -20.17
CA LEU A 342 11.22 -2.93 -21.37
C LEU A 342 12.49 -3.05 -22.20
N SER A 343 13.41 -2.09 -22.09
CA SER A 343 14.69 -2.14 -22.81
C SER A 343 15.58 -3.30 -22.36
N HIS A 344 15.44 -3.78 -21.12
CA HIS A 344 16.34 -4.74 -20.47
C HIS A 344 17.84 -4.40 -20.58
N MET A 345 18.19 -3.15 -20.90
CA MET A 345 19.57 -2.68 -21.07
C MET A 345 20.25 -2.31 -19.76
N PHE A 346 19.51 -2.30 -18.66
CA PHE A 346 20.00 -1.98 -17.33
C PHE A 346 20.18 -3.26 -16.50
N GLY A 347 21.18 -3.27 -15.63
CA GLY A 347 21.33 -4.33 -14.63
C GLY A 347 20.40 -4.12 -13.43
N ARG A 348 20.72 -4.77 -12.31
CA ARG A 348 19.85 -4.77 -11.14
C ARG A 348 19.63 -3.37 -10.60
N VAL A 349 20.68 -2.56 -10.45
CA VAL A 349 20.57 -1.20 -9.90
C VAL A 349 19.77 -0.31 -10.85
N GLY A 350 20.07 -0.35 -12.15
CA GLY A 350 19.38 0.48 -13.13
C GLY A 350 17.91 0.10 -13.31
N MET A 351 17.56 -1.19 -13.20
CA MET A 351 16.18 -1.65 -13.23
C MET A 351 15.38 -1.21 -12.00
N GLU A 352 15.98 -1.23 -10.81
CA GLU A 352 15.37 -0.70 -9.58
C GLU A 352 15.09 0.80 -9.69
N ILE A 353 16.05 1.57 -10.24
CA ILE A 353 15.90 3.00 -10.51
C ILE A 353 14.77 3.23 -11.53
N ALA A 354 14.76 2.49 -12.63
CA ALA A 354 13.74 2.61 -13.67
C ALA A 354 12.35 2.29 -13.14
N GLY A 355 12.18 1.18 -12.40
CA GLY A 355 10.90 0.79 -11.81
C GLY A 355 10.34 1.80 -10.80
N ASN A 356 11.23 2.53 -10.10
CA ASN A 356 10.82 3.55 -9.13
C ASN A 356 10.75 4.97 -9.70
N LEU A 357 11.09 5.18 -10.97
CA LEU A 357 11.12 6.50 -11.58
C LEU A 357 9.73 7.16 -11.59
N GLY A 358 8.68 6.37 -11.84
CA GLY A 358 7.28 6.81 -11.78
C GLY A 358 6.91 7.39 -10.41
N PRO A 359 7.01 6.61 -9.31
CA PRO A 359 6.80 7.12 -7.95
C PRO A 359 7.67 8.31 -7.55
N ILE A 360 8.93 8.37 -8.00
CA ILE A 360 9.83 9.53 -7.79
C ILE A 360 9.25 10.77 -8.49
N GLY A 361 8.85 10.65 -9.76
CA GLY A 361 8.22 11.71 -10.53
C GLY A 361 6.92 12.20 -9.90
N VAL A 362 6.04 11.28 -9.50
CA VAL A 362 4.77 11.61 -8.81
C VAL A 362 5.04 12.40 -7.53
N THR A 363 6.04 12.02 -6.73
CA THR A 363 6.41 12.73 -5.49
C THR A 363 6.79 14.19 -5.79
N LEU A 364 7.60 14.41 -6.82
CA LEU A 364 8.03 15.74 -7.25
C LEU A 364 6.83 16.57 -7.76
N PHE A 365 6.02 16.02 -8.65
CA PHE A 365 4.89 16.74 -9.23
C PHE A 365 3.76 16.97 -8.22
N ALA A 366 3.56 16.07 -7.26
CA ALA A 366 2.63 16.26 -6.15
C ALA A 366 3.03 17.46 -5.28
N ALA A 367 4.31 17.61 -4.96
CA ALA A 367 4.81 18.75 -4.19
C ALA A 367 4.64 20.08 -4.96
N VAL A 368 4.96 20.10 -6.25
CA VAL A 368 4.75 21.27 -7.12
C VAL A 368 3.27 21.63 -7.23
N TRP A 369 2.41 20.63 -7.42
CA TRP A 369 0.96 20.80 -7.48
C TRP A 369 0.40 21.35 -6.16
N LEU A 370 0.80 20.77 -5.03
CA LEU A 370 0.37 21.21 -3.70
C LEU A 370 0.86 22.63 -3.41
N GLY A 371 2.09 22.96 -3.81
CA GLY A 371 2.64 24.32 -3.72
C GLY A 371 1.80 25.33 -4.51
N ASN A 372 1.45 25.01 -5.76
CA ASN A 372 0.58 25.87 -6.58
C ASN A 372 -0.85 25.98 -6.03
N ARG A 373 -1.33 24.96 -5.31
CA ARG A 373 -2.65 24.98 -4.68
C ARG A 373 -2.68 25.79 -3.38
N ALA A 374 -1.65 25.65 -2.56
CA ALA A 374 -1.49 26.40 -1.31
C ALA A 374 -1.14 27.88 -1.58
N PHE A 375 -0.39 28.14 -2.66
CA PHE A 375 0.09 29.47 -3.04
C PHE A 375 -0.26 29.78 -4.52
N PRO A 376 -1.52 30.16 -4.81
CA PRO A 376 -2.00 30.31 -6.19
C PRO A 376 -1.28 31.45 -6.95
N PRO A 377 -1.04 31.29 -8.28
CA PRO A 377 -0.57 32.37 -9.14
C PRO A 377 -1.65 33.45 -9.34
N GLY A 378 -1.35 34.70 -8.99
CA GLY A 378 -2.17 35.89 -9.32
C GLY A 378 -3.09 36.40 -8.21
N ASP A 379 -3.77 37.53 -8.48
CA ASP A 379 -4.71 38.22 -7.59
C ASP A 379 -6.08 37.55 -7.52
N THR A 380 -6.10 36.26 -7.22
CA THR A 380 -7.36 35.59 -6.91
C THR A 380 -7.64 35.78 -5.41
N GLU A 381 -8.73 36.47 -5.07
CA GLU A 381 -9.26 36.66 -3.70
C GLU A 381 -9.63 35.33 -2.98
N THR A 382 -9.30 34.18 -3.56
CA THR A 382 -9.69 32.83 -3.12
C THR A 382 -8.54 32.01 -2.53
N GLY A 383 -7.40 32.63 -2.23
CA GLY A 383 -6.29 31.98 -1.53
C GLY A 383 -6.67 31.60 -0.09
N ILE A 384 -6.31 30.38 0.34
CA ILE A 384 -6.50 29.92 1.73
C ILE A 384 -5.65 30.75 2.72
N LEU A 385 -4.55 31.31 2.22
CA LEU A 385 -3.62 32.14 2.95
C LEU A 385 -3.66 33.56 2.37
N SER A 386 -3.99 34.54 3.22
CA SER A 386 -3.85 35.97 2.89
C SER A 386 -2.37 36.33 2.90
N LEU A 387 -1.72 36.21 1.74
CA LEU A 387 -0.29 36.51 1.54
C LEU A 387 -0.09 37.42 0.34
N SER A 388 0.95 38.25 0.37
CA SER A 388 1.40 39.02 -0.80
C SER A 388 1.87 38.12 -1.95
N GLN A 389 1.89 38.66 -3.18
CA GLN A 389 2.31 37.91 -4.37
C GLN A 389 3.74 37.35 -4.25
N ASP A 390 4.67 38.10 -3.65
CA ASP A 390 6.06 37.68 -3.43
C ASP A 390 6.16 36.50 -2.45
N LYS A 391 5.42 36.58 -1.34
CA LYS A 391 5.34 35.49 -0.35
C LYS A 391 4.73 34.22 -0.95
N ARG A 392 3.74 34.33 -1.84
CA ARG A 392 3.19 33.19 -2.59
C ARG A 392 4.20 32.60 -3.58
N ALA A 393 4.99 33.43 -4.27
CA ALA A 393 6.06 32.95 -5.14
C ALA A 393 7.13 32.18 -4.34
N GLN A 394 7.52 32.71 -3.17
CA GLN A 394 8.42 32.03 -2.25
C GLN A 394 7.87 30.68 -1.77
N GLY A 395 6.58 30.61 -1.40
CA GLY A 395 5.93 29.36 -0.99
C GLY A 395 5.94 28.30 -2.09
N ARG A 396 5.68 28.68 -3.35
CA ARG A 396 5.79 27.77 -4.52
C ARG A 396 7.21 27.26 -4.72
N PHE A 397 8.20 28.16 -4.61
CA PHE A 397 9.59 27.78 -4.71
C PHE A 397 9.95 26.75 -3.63
N LEU A 398 9.69 27.04 -2.36
CA LEU A 398 9.96 26.14 -1.23
C LEU A 398 9.28 24.78 -1.40
N ALA A 399 8.00 24.74 -1.83
CA ALA A 399 7.29 23.50 -2.08
C ALA A 399 7.92 22.68 -3.23
N SER A 400 8.31 23.34 -4.32
CA SER A 400 8.99 22.68 -5.44
C SER A 400 10.38 22.16 -5.08
N SER A 401 11.16 22.93 -4.30
CA SER A 401 12.46 22.52 -3.78
C SER A 401 12.33 21.35 -2.83
N PHE A 402 11.31 21.32 -1.97
CA PHE A 402 11.05 20.18 -1.09
C PHE A 402 10.70 18.92 -1.89
N GLY A 403 9.86 19.04 -2.92
CA GLY A 403 9.54 17.93 -3.83
C GLY A 403 10.77 17.37 -4.54
N LEU A 404 11.65 18.23 -5.05
CA LEU A 404 12.92 17.84 -5.65
C LEU A 404 13.83 17.14 -4.64
N LEU A 405 13.92 17.66 -3.42
CA LEU A 405 14.72 17.07 -2.36
C LEU A 405 14.22 15.68 -1.95
N LEU A 406 12.90 15.49 -1.85
CA LEU A 406 12.29 14.18 -1.61
C LEU A 406 12.55 13.21 -2.77
N ALA A 407 12.51 13.69 -4.01
CA ALA A 407 12.85 12.89 -5.19
C ALA A 407 14.32 12.43 -5.16
N ILE A 408 15.25 13.32 -4.80
CA ILE A 408 16.68 12.99 -4.62
C ILE A 408 16.86 11.98 -3.48
N ALA A 409 16.20 12.20 -2.34
CA ALA A 409 16.27 11.29 -1.19
C ALA A 409 15.77 9.89 -1.53
N ARG A 410 14.67 9.80 -2.30
CA ARG A 410 14.11 8.54 -2.77
C ARG A 410 15.01 7.86 -3.81
N LEU A 411 15.54 8.62 -4.77
CA LEU A 411 16.49 8.10 -5.75
C LEU A 411 17.74 7.51 -5.08
N ARG A 412 18.29 8.21 -4.07
CA ARG A 412 19.42 7.70 -3.28
C ARG A 412 19.12 6.34 -2.66
N ARG A 413 17.98 6.20 -1.98
CA ARG A 413 17.56 4.93 -1.35
C ARG A 413 17.47 3.83 -2.41
N VAL A 414 16.67 4.04 -3.45
CA VAL A 414 16.47 3.05 -4.53
C VAL A 414 17.78 2.62 -5.19
N ALA A 415 18.70 3.56 -5.43
CA ALA A 415 19.98 3.25 -6.06
C ALA A 415 20.95 2.48 -5.14
N MET A 416 20.87 2.68 -3.82
CA MET A 416 21.83 2.15 -2.85
C MET A 416 21.33 0.90 -2.10
N ASP A 417 20.02 0.72 -1.95
CA ASP A 417 19.41 -0.43 -1.29
C ASP A 417 19.88 -1.78 -1.90
N PRO A 418 20.03 -1.93 -3.24
CA PRO A 418 20.50 -3.19 -3.82
C PRO A 418 21.94 -3.55 -3.46
N LEU A 419 22.76 -2.54 -3.11
CA LEU A 419 24.19 -2.64 -2.88
C LEU A 419 24.54 -2.89 -1.39
N GLN A 420 23.54 -2.89 -0.50
CA GLN A 420 23.73 -3.08 0.95
C GLN A 420 24.82 -2.15 1.51
N ILE A 421 24.72 -0.85 1.16
CA ILE A 421 25.64 0.19 1.60
C ILE A 421 25.68 0.25 3.14
N SER A 422 26.86 0.52 3.70
CA SER A 422 27.06 0.60 5.15
C SER A 422 26.16 1.64 5.82
N ASP A 423 25.87 1.41 7.10
CA ASP A 423 25.07 2.33 7.89
C ASP A 423 25.74 3.72 7.98
N ALA A 424 27.07 3.76 8.10
CA ALA A 424 27.83 5.00 8.16
C ALA A 424 27.74 5.83 6.86
N ALA A 425 27.91 5.18 5.71
CA ALA A 425 27.75 5.83 4.41
C ALA A 425 26.33 6.38 4.22
N THR A 426 25.32 5.62 4.63
CA THR A 426 23.91 6.04 4.57
C THR A 426 23.64 7.27 5.43
N SER A 427 24.16 7.31 6.66
CA SER A 427 24.05 8.47 7.56
C SER A 427 24.67 9.72 6.95
N VAL A 428 25.93 9.63 6.51
CA VAL A 428 26.68 10.76 5.94
C VAL A 428 25.99 11.31 4.69
N LEU A 429 25.50 10.45 3.80
CA LEU A 429 24.80 10.86 2.58
C LEU A 429 23.40 11.41 2.84
N SER A 430 22.77 11.03 3.96
CA SER A 430 21.45 11.56 4.36
C SER A 430 21.53 12.94 5.01
N LEU A 431 22.61 13.24 5.73
CA LEU A 431 22.79 14.48 6.47
C LEU A 431 22.58 15.75 5.61
N PRO A 432 23.22 15.94 4.43
CA PRO A 432 23.01 17.14 3.64
C PRO A 432 21.56 17.27 3.15
N ILE A 433 20.90 16.15 2.84
CA ILE A 433 19.49 16.14 2.45
C ILE A 433 18.62 16.61 3.63
N ILE A 434 18.88 16.10 4.85
CA ILE A 434 18.16 16.48 6.07
C ILE A 434 18.39 17.96 6.41
N LEU A 435 19.62 18.46 6.26
CA LEU A 435 19.94 19.89 6.49
C LEU A 435 19.19 20.81 5.53
N VAL A 436 19.15 20.48 4.24
CA VAL A 436 18.39 21.27 3.26
C VAL A 436 16.88 21.15 3.55
N ALA A 437 16.38 19.98 3.92
CA ALA A 437 14.98 19.78 4.28
C ALA A 437 14.59 20.63 5.49
N ALA A 438 15.44 20.67 6.51
CA ALA A 438 15.28 21.48 7.70
C ALA A 438 15.19 22.97 7.37
N VAL A 439 16.10 23.49 6.55
CA VAL A 439 16.04 24.90 6.11
C VAL A 439 14.74 25.20 5.36
N ILE A 440 14.31 24.31 4.45
CA ILE A 440 13.05 24.47 3.72
C ILE A 440 11.85 24.45 4.67
N LEU A 441 11.81 23.53 5.64
CA LEU A 441 10.74 23.43 6.64
C LEU A 441 10.69 24.65 7.57
N LEU A 442 11.84 25.15 8.00
CA LEU A 442 11.94 26.38 8.80
C LEU A 442 11.37 27.57 8.03
N ARG A 443 11.78 27.75 6.77
CA ARG A 443 11.30 28.85 5.90
C ARG A 443 9.81 28.72 5.59
N MET A 444 9.34 27.49 5.33
CA MET A 444 7.92 27.22 5.07
C MET A 444 7.07 27.47 6.33
N GLY A 445 7.52 27.00 7.49
CA GLY A 445 6.83 27.21 8.76
C GLY A 445 6.74 28.69 9.13
N GLN A 446 7.80 29.46 8.93
CA GLN A 446 7.79 30.93 9.09
C GLN A 446 6.78 31.60 8.15
N LEU A 447 6.75 31.19 6.88
CA LEU A 447 5.82 31.72 5.87
C LEU A 447 4.35 31.46 6.27
N ILE A 448 4.06 30.25 6.77
CA ILE A 448 2.73 29.86 7.24
C ILE A 448 2.33 30.65 8.49
N GLN A 449 3.26 30.91 9.41
CA GLN A 449 2.99 31.71 10.61
C GLN A 449 2.67 33.16 10.27
N ILE A 450 3.39 33.76 9.30
CA ILE A 450 3.10 35.10 8.79
C ILE A 450 1.68 35.15 8.21
N ALA A 451 1.30 34.15 7.40
CA ALA A 451 -0.04 34.06 6.85
C ALA A 451 -1.14 33.95 7.93
N ALA A 452 -0.85 33.25 9.04
CA ALA A 452 -1.80 33.09 10.14
C ALA A 452 -1.99 34.40 10.95
N GLY A 453 -1.00 35.30 10.96
CA GLY A 453 -1.07 36.58 11.68
C GLY A 453 -1.76 37.70 10.90
N GLU A 454 -1.79 37.63 9.57
CA GLU A 454 -2.38 38.66 8.69
C GLU A 454 -3.92 38.52 8.54
N ASP A 455 -4.53 37.42 9.00
CA ASP A 455 -5.97 37.14 8.86
C ASP A 455 -6.76 37.61 10.11
N THR A 456 -7.37 38.81 10.07
CA THR A 456 -8.05 39.43 11.24
C THR A 456 -9.59 39.29 11.28
N GLY A 457 -10.20 38.24 10.71
CA GLY A 457 -11.67 38.18 10.54
C GLY A 457 -12.42 36.92 11.01
N ASP A 458 -13.48 37.14 11.82
CA ASP A 458 -14.65 36.30 12.21
C ASP A 458 -14.46 34.97 13.00
N ARG A 459 -15.42 34.64 13.87
CA ARG A 459 -15.36 33.50 14.85
C ARG A 459 -15.17 32.13 14.19
N GLY A 460 -15.65 31.95 12.95
CA GLY A 460 -15.44 30.72 12.16
C GLY A 460 -14.01 30.55 11.62
N SER A 461 -13.22 31.63 11.59
CA SER A 461 -11.83 31.64 11.14
C SER A 461 -10.84 31.20 12.24
N LEU A 462 -11.22 31.32 13.51
CA LEU A 462 -10.32 31.09 14.65
C LEU A 462 -9.80 29.64 14.73
N TYR A 463 -10.63 28.64 14.43
CA TYR A 463 -10.17 27.24 14.40
C TYR A 463 -9.17 27.01 13.27
N ARG A 464 -9.47 27.54 12.07
CA ARG A 464 -8.60 27.45 10.90
C ARG A 464 -7.25 28.13 11.16
N GLN A 465 -7.25 29.32 11.73
CA GLN A 465 -6.05 30.07 12.09
C GLN A 465 -5.21 29.35 13.14
N ARG A 466 -5.83 28.79 14.18
CA ARG A 466 -5.13 27.97 15.18
C ARG A 466 -4.47 26.77 14.50
N LEU A 467 -5.20 26.05 13.65
CA LEU A 467 -4.65 24.88 12.95
C LEU A 467 -3.47 25.27 12.05
N ILE A 468 -3.59 26.34 11.26
CA ILE A 468 -2.51 26.85 10.39
C ILE A 468 -1.29 27.27 11.24
N SER A 469 -1.51 27.97 12.35
CA SER A 469 -0.45 28.37 13.28
C SER A 469 0.26 27.16 13.90
N TRP A 470 -0.50 26.14 14.33
CA TRP A 470 0.06 24.89 14.85
C TRP A 470 0.90 24.14 13.82
N ILE A 471 0.42 24.03 12.57
CA ILE A 471 1.18 23.42 11.47
C ILE A 471 2.48 24.19 11.22
N GLY A 472 2.41 25.53 11.17
CA GLY A 472 3.59 26.37 11.00
C GLY A 472 4.61 26.21 12.14
N LYS A 473 4.15 26.13 13.40
CA LYS A 473 5.02 25.88 14.56
C LYS A 473 5.63 24.48 14.53
N ALA A 474 4.84 23.44 14.23
CA ALA A 474 5.33 22.08 14.12
C ALA A 474 6.42 21.96 13.04
N ALA A 475 6.21 22.58 11.87
CA ALA A 475 7.21 22.61 10.81
C ALA A 475 8.54 23.26 11.26
N VAL A 476 8.47 24.35 12.04
CA VAL A 476 9.66 25.01 12.60
C VAL A 476 10.36 24.10 13.62
N VAL A 477 9.61 23.48 14.53
CA VAL A 477 10.17 22.57 15.54
C VAL A 477 10.85 21.37 14.88
N ILE A 478 10.19 20.73 13.90
CA ILE A 478 10.75 19.60 13.14
C ILE A 478 12.00 20.04 12.38
N GLY A 479 11.97 21.22 11.75
CA GLY A 479 13.13 21.78 11.05
C GLY A 479 14.32 22.09 11.97
N LEU A 480 14.11 22.25 13.28
CA LEU A 480 15.18 22.49 14.25
C LEU A 480 15.67 21.20 14.92
N VAL A 481 14.75 20.33 15.32
CA VAL A 481 15.06 19.06 16.02
C VAL A 481 15.61 18.01 15.06
N GLY A 482 15.10 17.94 13.82
CA GLY A 482 15.48 16.92 12.84
C GLY A 482 16.98 16.86 12.55
N PRO A 483 17.65 17.99 12.22
CA PRO A 483 19.10 18.02 12.03
C PRO A 483 19.91 17.61 13.26
N VAL A 484 19.44 17.96 14.46
CA VAL A 484 20.13 17.62 15.70
C VAL A 484 20.08 16.10 15.93
N LEU A 485 18.90 15.48 15.74
CA LEU A 485 18.77 14.03 15.82
C LEU A 485 19.62 13.34 14.75
N ALA A 486 19.59 13.82 13.51
CA ALA A 486 20.41 13.28 12.42
C ALA A 486 21.92 13.41 12.68
N ALA A 487 22.35 14.45 13.40
CA ALA A 487 23.75 14.63 13.80
C ALA A 487 24.17 13.68 14.94
N VAL A 488 23.23 13.25 15.78
CA VAL A 488 23.49 12.32 16.88
C VAL A 488 23.60 10.89 16.37
N GLY A 489 22.75 10.50 15.41
CA GLY A 489 22.75 9.17 14.80
C GLY A 489 21.34 8.68 14.53
#